data_AF-A0A950VJI9-F1
#
_entry.id   AF-A0A950VJI9-F1
#
_cell.length_a   1.000
_cell.length_b   1.000
_cell.length_c   1.000
_cell.angle_alpha   90.00
_cell.angle_beta   90.00
_cell.angle_gamma   90.00
#
_symmetry.space_group_name_H-M   'P 1'
#
loop_
_entity.id
_entity.type
_entity.pdbx_description
1 polymer ?
#
loop_
_entity_poly.entity_id
_entity_poly.type
_entity_poly.pdbx_seq_one_letter_code
_entity_poly.pdbx_strand_id
1 'polypeptide(L)' 'AAALAYVDRHLPVLWRSLQRRAPVYVILCSDHGTTYGEDGYTGHRLGHPVVWTVPYAEFLLPQEA' A
#
# COMPACT_ATOMS: atom_id res chain seq x y z
N ALA A 1 -4.66 3.11 13.66
CA ALA A 1 -4.28 3.06 12.23
C ALA A 1 -5.04 4.08 11.36
N ALA A 2 -5.06 5.37 11.72
CA ALA A 2 -5.81 6.38 10.94
C ALA A 2 -5.22 6.65 9.54
N ALA A 3 -3.89 6.58 9.39
CA ALA A 3 -3.22 6.77 8.10
C ALA A 3 -3.57 5.68 7.08
N LEU A 4 -3.64 4.41 7.50
CA LEU A 4 -4.03 3.33 6.59
C LEU A 4 -5.50 3.45 6.15
N ALA A 5 -6.41 3.77 7.08
CA ALA A 5 -7.80 4.05 6.73
C ALA A 5 -7.94 5.27 5.80
N TYR A 6 -7.05 6.26 5.92
CA TYR A 6 -6.95 7.38 4.98
C TYR A 6 -6.55 6.92 3.58
N VAL A 7 -5.53 6.06 3.45
CA VAL A 7 -5.10 5.56 2.15
C VAL A 7 -6.18 4.69 1.52
N ASP A 8 -6.76 3.77 2.29
CA ASP A 8 -7.77 2.81 1.84
C ASP A 8 -8.97 3.48 1.15
N ARG A 9 -9.55 4.53 1.75
CA ARG A 9 -10.67 5.27 1.15
C ARG A 9 -10.35 5.95 -0.18
N HIS A 10 -9.07 6.17 -0.50
CA HIS A 10 -8.65 6.81 -1.76
C HIS A 10 -8.39 5.78 -2.87
N LEU A 11 -8.14 4.50 -2.55
CA LEU A 11 -7.89 3.46 -3.55
C LEU A 11 -9.07 3.29 -4.52
N PRO A 12 -10.35 3.19 -4.10
CA PRO A 12 -11.46 3.02 -5.06
C PRO A 12 -11.56 4.16 -6.09
N VAL A 13 -11.28 5.40 -5.68
CA VAL A 13 -11.32 6.59 -6.56
C VAL A 13 -10.22 6.53 -7.61
N LEU A 14 -9.01 6.11 -7.21
CA LEU A 14 -7.88 5.92 -8.13
C LEU A 14 -8.17 4.77 -9.10
N TRP A 15 -8.64 3.62 -8.60
CA TRP A 15 -8.93 2.44 -9.42
C TRP A 15 -9.96 2.77 -10.50
N ARG A 16 -11.07 3.42 -10.14
CA ARG A 16 -12.10 3.86 -11.10
C ARG A 16 -11.55 4.80 -12.17
N SER A 17 -10.59 5.65 -11.81
CA SER A 17 -9.99 6.62 -12.74
C SER A 17 -9.03 5.94 -13.71
N LEU A 18 -8.32 4.91 -13.25
CA LEU A 18 -7.45 4.07 -14.08
C LEU A 18 -8.26 3.18 -15.03
N GLN A 19 -9.27 2.48 -14.52
CA GLN A 19 -10.11 1.56 -15.30
C GLN A 19 -10.89 2.25 -16.42
N ARG A 20 -11.19 3.55 -16.30
CA ARG A 20 -11.82 4.34 -17.39
C ARG A 20 -10.90 4.60 -18.59
N ARG A 21 -9.59 4.36 -18.46
CA ARG A 21 -8.60 4.71 -19.50
C ARG A 21 -8.07 3.50 -20.26
N ALA A 22 -7.83 2.40 -19.56
CA ALA A 22 -7.20 1.19 -20.09
C ALA A 22 -7.34 0.04 -19.08
N PRO A 23 -7.13 -1.22 -19.50
CA PRO A 23 -6.73 -2.26 -18.55
C PRO A 23 -5.38 -1.91 -17.93
N VAL A 24 -5.20 -2.15 -16.63
CA VAL A 24 -4.00 -1.76 -15.87
C VAL A 24 -3.43 -2.94 -15.10
N TYR A 25 -2.14 -3.21 -15.26
CA TYR A 25 -1.39 -4.08 -14.36
C TYR A 25 -0.97 -3.28 -13.13
N VAL A 26 -1.48 -3.65 -11.96
CA VAL A 26 -1.22 -2.97 -10.69
C VAL A 26 -0.17 -3.75 -9.90
N ILE A 27 0.83 -3.04 -9.40
CA ILE A 27 1.70 -3.47 -8.31
C ILE A 27 1.43 -2.53 -7.14
N LEU A 28 0.95 -3.05 -6.03
CA LEU A 28 0.64 -2.32 -4.81
C LEU A 28 1.59 -2.80 -3.70
N CYS A 29 2.41 -1.89 -3.18
CA CYS A 29 3.33 -2.19 -2.10
C CYS A 29 3.58 -0.97 -1.21
N SER A 30 4.23 -1.20 -0.06
CA SER A 30 4.82 -0.14 0.76
C SER A 30 6.33 -0.06 0.49
N ASP A 31 6.93 1.11 0.64
CA ASP A 31 8.38 1.30 0.59
C ASP A 31 9.09 0.74 1.83
N HIS A 32 8.46 0.89 2.99
CA HIS A 32 8.87 0.31 4.26
C HIS A 32 7.68 0.17 5.22
N GLY A 33 7.88 -0.55 6.33
CA GLY A 33 7.00 -0.54 7.49
C GLY A 33 7.42 0.51 8.52
N THR A 34 6.94 0.43 9.75
CA THR A 34 7.29 1.34 10.85
C THR A 34 7.04 0.63 12.17
N THR A 35 8.00 0.70 13.09
CA THR A 35 7.79 0.28 14.47
C THR A 35 7.08 1.37 15.26
N TYR A 36 6.20 0.94 16.17
CA TYR A 36 5.42 1.75 17.10
C TYR A 36 5.73 1.40 18.57
N GLY A 37 6.84 0.71 18.83
CA GLY A 37 7.27 0.26 20.16
C GLY A 37 7.80 -1.18 20.20
N GLU A 38 7.72 -1.91 19.09
CA GLU A 38 8.24 -3.28 18.98
C GLU A 38 9.74 -3.30 19.30
N ASP A 39 10.12 -4.20 20.21
CA ASP A 39 11.47 -4.37 20.73
C ASP A 39 12.13 -3.06 21.26
N GLY A 40 11.30 -2.10 21.70
CA GLY A 40 11.76 -0.80 22.18
C GLY A 40 12.14 0.21 21.09
N TYR A 41 11.88 -0.11 19.82
CA TYR A 41 12.16 0.77 18.68
C TYR A 41 10.92 1.55 18.23
N THR A 42 11.14 2.71 17.63
CA THR A 42 10.09 3.51 16.99
C THR A 42 10.62 4.13 15.70
N GLY A 43 9.84 4.04 14.62
CA GLY A 43 10.19 4.56 13.29
C GLY A 43 10.63 3.46 12.29
N HIS A 44 11.37 3.86 11.25
CA HIS A 44 11.57 3.03 10.05
C HIS A 44 12.98 3.06 9.43
N ARG A 45 13.99 3.57 10.14
CA ARG A 45 15.39 3.61 9.66
C ARG A 45 16.29 2.64 10.42
N LEU A 46 15.84 1.40 10.54
CA LEU A 46 16.50 0.37 11.34
C LEU A 46 16.24 -1.03 10.75
N GLY A 47 17.19 -1.95 10.93
CA GLY A 47 17.14 -3.32 10.39
C GLY A 47 16.26 -4.24 11.24
N HIS A 48 14.94 -4.12 11.10
CA HIS A 48 13.96 -4.90 11.88
C HIS A 48 12.85 -5.48 10.99
N PRO A 49 12.30 -6.67 11.31
CA PRO A 49 11.22 -7.29 10.57
C PRO A 49 10.03 -6.40 10.23
N VAL A 50 9.53 -5.66 11.21
CA VAL A 50 8.40 -4.72 11.01
C VAL A 50 8.73 -3.57 10.05
N VAL A 51 10.01 -3.30 9.76
CA VAL A 51 10.42 -2.26 8.80
C VAL A 51 10.58 -2.83 7.39
N TRP A 52 11.15 -4.01 7.21
CA TRP A 52 11.40 -4.57 5.87
C TRP A 52 10.30 -5.51 5.35
N THR A 53 9.37 -5.94 6.21
CA THR A 53 8.24 -6.78 5.82
C THR A 53 7.07 -5.87 5.48
N VAL A 54 6.80 -5.72 4.19
CA VAL A 54 5.80 -4.81 3.65
C VAL A 54 4.66 -5.57 2.96
N PRO A 55 3.44 -5.00 2.89
CA PRO A 55 2.38 -5.56 2.06
C PRO A 55 2.79 -5.53 0.59
N TYR A 56 2.39 -6.57 -0.15
CA TYR A 56 2.56 -6.69 -1.59
C TYR A 56 1.31 -7.32 -2.19
N ALA A 57 0.80 -6.73 -3.28
CA ALA A 57 -0.22 -7.33 -4.11
C ALA A 57 0.02 -6.93 -5.57
N GLU A 58 -0.24 -7.86 -6.49
CA GLU A 58 -0.25 -7.58 -7.92
C GLU A 58 -1.47 -8.20 -8.59
N PHE A 59 -2.11 -7.46 -9.47
CA PHE A 59 -3.33 -7.90 -10.16
C PHE A 59 -3.62 -7.05 -11.40
N LEU A 60 -4.48 -7.57 -12.26
CA LEU A 60 -5.04 -6.81 -13.38
C LEU A 60 -6.32 -6.10 -12.95
N LEU A 61 -6.40 -4.81 -13.23
CA LEU A 61 -7.64 -4.05 -13.26
C LEU A 61 -8.19 -4.05 -14.69
N PRO A 62 -9.40 -4.60 -14.92
CA PRO A 62 -10.00 -4.56 -16.25
C PRO A 62 -10.38 -3.12 -16.62
N GLN A 63 -10.45 -2.83 -17.91
CA GLN A 63 -11.07 -1.58 -18.33
C GLN A 63 -12.56 -1.62 -18.02
N GLU A 64 -13.12 -0.51 -17.54
CA GLU A 64 -14.59 -0.33 -17.51
C GLU A 64 -15.11 -0.33 -18.95
N ALA A 65 -16.23 -1.01 -19.19
CA ALA A 65 -16.93 -1.04 -20.47
C ALA A 65 -17.60 0.31 -20.77
#